data_AF-A0A9E5WEI1-F1
#
_entry.id   AF-A0A9E5WEI1-F1
#
_cell.length_a   1.000
_cell.length_b   1.000
_cell.length_c   1.000
_cell.angle_alpha   90.00
_cell.angle_beta   90.00
_cell.angle_gamma   90.00
#
_symmetry.space_group_name_H-M   'P 1'
#
loop_
_entity.id
_entity.type
_entity.pdbx_description
1 polymer ?
#
loop_
_entity_poly.entity_id
_entity_poly.type
_entity_poly.pdbx_seq_one_letter_code
_entity_poly.pdbx_strand_id
1 'polypeptide(L)'
;MKRLIILILTWGYLAIPQGAFAGELLRQVVEQSRYYGVGWQNDGNHWSIELLVQKNGAQIAYPSIGCAGIWTQTGQSGRQIEYLEEIQDGLSDCVALGTVRLEPLSNGALLYTWMETPPTVAARAVLLPLTEDRKPYMSLLKLTLNEVSLDYMLPEFIR
;
A
#
# COMPACT_ATOMS: atom_id res chain seq x y z
N MET A 1 55.15 28.31 33.63
CA MET A 1 54.78 27.46 32.47
C MET A 1 53.30 27.12 32.56
N LYS A 2 52.44 27.66 31.69
CA LYS A 2 51.02 27.28 31.59
C LYS A 2 50.73 27.02 30.11
N ARG A 3 50.53 25.74 29.75
CA ARG A 3 50.14 25.32 28.40
C ARG A 3 48.61 25.34 28.34
N LEU A 4 48.07 26.17 27.45
CA LEU A 4 46.64 26.25 27.15
C LEU A 4 46.31 25.15 26.13
N ILE A 5 45.46 24.20 26.51
CA ILE A 5 44.97 23.14 25.62
C ILE A 5 43.61 23.60 25.08
N ILE A 6 43.55 23.92 23.79
CA ILE A 6 42.30 24.22 23.07
C ILE A 6 41.74 22.87 22.60
N LEU A 7 40.68 22.40 23.26
CA LEU A 7 39.89 21.25 22.79
C LEU A 7 38.96 21.71 21.67
N ILE A 8 39.29 21.33 20.44
CA ILE A 8 38.41 21.49 19.28
C ILE A 8 37.34 20.40 19.38
N LEU A 9 36.14 20.78 19.84
CA LEU A 9 34.94 19.93 19.78
C LEU A 9 34.53 19.81 18.30
N THR A 10 34.95 18.72 17.66
CA THR A 10 34.42 18.34 16.35
C THR A 10 32.94 17.96 16.53
N TRP A 11 32.06 18.82 16.03
CA TRP A 11 30.65 18.50 15.85
C TRP A 11 30.53 17.35 14.85
N GLY A 12 30.42 16.13 15.37
CA GLY A 12 29.97 14.98 14.60
C GLY A 12 28.50 15.18 14.23
N TYR A 13 28.24 15.65 13.03
CA TYR A 13 26.91 15.52 12.42
C TYR A 13 26.68 14.02 12.17
N LEU A 14 26.04 13.35 13.13
CA LEU A 14 25.40 12.08 12.89
C LEU A 14 24.32 12.32 11.83
N ALA A 15 24.61 11.91 10.60
CA ALA A 15 23.61 11.84 9.55
C ALA A 15 22.57 10.78 9.98
N ILE A 16 21.46 11.24 10.56
CA ILE A 16 20.33 10.37 10.84
C ILE A 16 19.80 9.90 9.48
N PRO A 17 19.74 8.59 9.20
CA PRO A 17 19.18 8.11 7.95
C PRO A 17 17.70 8.49 7.88
N GLN A 18 17.38 9.47 7.05
CA GLN A 18 16.05 10.07 6.93
C GLN A 18 14.96 9.07 6.50
N GLY A 19 15.33 7.88 6.02
CA GLY A 19 14.40 6.84 5.57
C GLY A 19 13.74 6.02 6.67
N ALA A 20 14.39 5.85 7.83
CA ALA A 20 13.85 4.99 8.90
C ALA A 20 12.61 5.59 9.57
N PHE A 21 12.56 6.92 9.70
CA PHE A 21 11.44 7.62 10.34
C PHE A 21 10.15 7.61 9.49
N ALA A 22 10.28 7.74 8.17
CA ALA A 22 9.13 7.67 7.26
C ALA A 22 8.50 6.27 7.24
N GLY A 23 9.32 5.22 7.30
CA GLY A 23 8.86 3.83 7.34
C GLY A 23 8.15 3.47 8.66
N GLU A 24 8.65 3.96 9.79
CA GLU A 24 8.04 3.73 11.11
C GLU A 24 6.70 4.46 11.26
N LEU A 25 6.62 5.73 10.82
CA LEU A 25 5.38 6.50 10.84
C LEU A 25 4.32 5.86 9.93
N LEU A 26 4.73 5.36 8.76
CA LEU A 26 3.85 4.65 7.84
C LEU A 26 3.25 3.41 8.51
N ARG A 27 4.11 2.59 9.12
CA ARG A 27 3.70 1.39 9.85
C ARG A 27 2.71 1.75 10.96
N GLN A 28 2.98 2.79 11.75
CA GLN A 28 2.09 3.24 12.81
C GLN A 28 0.72 3.76 12.33
N VAL A 29 0.64 4.39 11.14
CA VAL A 29 -0.62 4.89 10.56
C VAL A 29 -1.45 3.78 9.93
N VAL A 30 -0.79 2.77 9.37
CA VAL A 30 -1.45 1.69 8.63
C VAL A 30 -1.83 0.53 9.55
N GLU A 31 -1.12 0.32 10.67
CA GLU A 31 -1.43 -0.75 11.62
C GLU A 31 -2.84 -0.62 12.21
N GLN A 32 -3.62 -1.70 12.11
CA GLN A 32 -5.02 -1.81 12.56
C GLN A 32 -6.02 -0.94 11.79
N SER A 33 -5.63 -0.44 10.62
CA SER A 33 -6.51 0.35 9.75
C SER A 33 -7.26 -0.53 8.75
N ARG A 34 -8.51 -0.15 8.48
CA ARG A 34 -9.35 -0.75 7.44
C ARG A 34 -9.36 0.16 6.22
N TYR A 35 -9.34 -0.44 5.03
CA TYR A 35 -9.41 0.28 3.77
C TYR A 35 -10.40 -0.38 2.81
N TYR A 36 -10.98 0.44 1.94
CA TYR A 36 -11.87 0.00 0.86
C TYR A 36 -11.42 0.60 -0.45
N GLY A 37 -11.52 -0.15 -1.54
CA GLY A 37 -11.18 0.36 -2.85
C GLY A 37 -11.82 -0.43 -3.96
N VAL A 38 -11.40 -0.10 -5.18
CA VAL A 38 -11.77 -0.81 -6.40
C VAL A 38 -10.48 -1.16 -7.13
N GLY A 39 -10.36 -2.40 -7.58
CA GLY A 39 -9.29 -2.86 -8.44
C GLY A 39 -9.59 -2.58 -9.91
N TRP A 40 -8.55 -2.34 -10.68
CA TRP A 40 -8.54 -2.23 -12.13
C TRP A 40 -7.50 -3.19 -12.69
N GLN A 41 -7.93 -4.06 -13.60
CA GLN A 41 -7.08 -4.99 -14.31
C GLN A 41 -6.89 -4.57 -15.77
N ASN A 42 -5.82 -5.07 -16.37
CA ASN A 42 -5.40 -4.72 -17.73
C ASN A 42 -6.44 -5.11 -18.81
N ASP A 43 -7.34 -6.04 -18.52
CA ASP A 43 -8.42 -6.49 -19.39
C ASP A 43 -9.72 -5.66 -19.22
N GLY A 44 -9.70 -4.64 -18.36
CA GLY A 44 -10.84 -3.78 -18.05
C GLY A 44 -11.76 -4.33 -16.95
N ASN A 45 -11.43 -5.46 -16.32
CA ASN A 45 -12.18 -5.95 -15.17
C ASN A 45 -11.96 -5.08 -13.93
N HIS A 46 -12.99 -5.04 -13.09
CA HIS A 46 -12.98 -4.32 -11.83
C HIS A 46 -13.57 -5.15 -10.70
N TRP A 47 -13.07 -4.96 -9.48
CA TRP A 47 -13.58 -5.63 -8.29
C TRP A 47 -13.49 -4.76 -7.04
N SER A 48 -14.38 -4.98 -6.08
CA SER A 48 -14.31 -4.37 -4.76
C SER A 48 -13.12 -4.94 -3.99
N ILE A 49 -12.45 -4.11 -3.20
CA ILE A 49 -11.38 -4.53 -2.29
C ILE A 49 -11.76 -4.09 -0.87
N GLU A 50 -11.65 -5.00 0.09
CA GLU A 50 -11.65 -4.71 1.53
C GLU A 50 -10.34 -5.18 2.14
N LEU A 51 -9.62 -4.29 2.81
CA LEU A 51 -8.31 -4.56 3.38
C LEU A 51 -8.31 -4.23 4.87
N LEU A 52 -7.84 -5.16 5.69
CA LEU A 52 -7.54 -4.93 7.11
C LEU A 52 -6.05 -5.14 7.32
N VAL A 53 -5.30 -4.05 7.55
CA VAL A 53 -3.86 -4.15 7.80
C VAL A 53 -3.59 -4.36 9.29
N GLN A 54 -2.66 -5.25 9.60
CA GLN A 54 -2.25 -5.63 10.95
C GLN A 54 -0.72 -5.56 11.06
N LYS A 55 -0.19 -5.65 12.28
CA LYS A 55 1.24 -5.44 12.60
C LYS A 55 2.24 -6.21 11.73
N ASN A 56 1.87 -7.40 11.24
CA ASN A 56 2.77 -8.29 10.49
C ASN A 56 2.14 -8.83 9.19
N GLY A 57 1.05 -8.23 8.71
CA GLY A 57 0.34 -8.76 7.56
C GLY A 57 -0.98 -8.04 7.32
N ALA A 58 -1.79 -8.57 6.41
CA ALA A 58 -3.12 -8.04 6.17
C ALA A 58 -4.10 -9.16 5.87
N GLN A 59 -5.39 -8.89 6.13
CA GLN A 59 -6.48 -9.70 5.60
C GLN A 59 -7.08 -8.94 4.43
N ILE A 60 -7.28 -9.63 3.31
CA ILE A 60 -7.82 -9.06 2.08
C ILE A 60 -9.09 -9.82 1.70
N ALA A 61 -10.09 -9.09 1.24
CA ALA A 61 -11.25 -9.66 0.59
C ALA A 61 -11.52 -8.93 -0.73
N TYR A 62 -12.01 -9.70 -1.69
CA TYR A 62 -12.50 -9.24 -2.98
C TYR A 62 -13.99 -9.62 -3.14
N PRO A 63 -14.91 -8.97 -2.39
CA PRO A 63 -16.30 -9.44 -2.26
C PRO A 63 -17.04 -9.64 -3.58
N SER A 64 -16.85 -8.75 -4.56
CA SER A 64 -17.54 -8.81 -5.85
C SER A 64 -17.17 -10.02 -6.71
N ILE A 65 -16.06 -10.70 -6.40
CA ILE A 65 -15.58 -11.90 -7.09
C ILE A 65 -15.42 -13.10 -6.14
N GLY A 66 -15.87 -12.98 -4.89
CA GLY A 66 -15.93 -14.11 -3.95
C GLY A 66 -14.58 -14.64 -3.47
N CYS A 67 -13.51 -13.84 -3.55
CA CYS A 67 -12.17 -14.26 -3.11
C CYS A 67 -11.77 -13.59 -1.81
N ALA A 68 -10.95 -14.27 -1.01
CA ALA A 68 -10.36 -13.73 0.20
C ALA A 68 -9.02 -14.39 0.50
N GLY A 69 -8.17 -13.71 1.26
CA GLY A 69 -6.83 -14.20 1.55
C GLY A 69 -6.12 -13.44 2.65
N ILE A 70 -4.86 -13.82 2.82
CA ILE A 70 -3.93 -13.19 3.76
C ILE A 70 -2.71 -12.68 3.02
N TRP A 71 -2.17 -11.56 3.51
CA TRP A 71 -0.93 -10.97 3.01
C TRP A 71 0.14 -11.09 4.08
N THR A 72 1.30 -11.64 3.70
CA THR A 72 2.48 -11.70 4.55
C THR A 72 3.47 -10.64 4.08
N GLN A 73 3.92 -9.76 4.98
CA GLN A 73 4.90 -8.73 4.62
C GLN A 73 6.25 -9.39 4.27
N THR A 74 6.77 -9.09 3.08
CA THR A 74 8.05 -9.63 2.58
C THR A 74 9.15 -8.57 2.57
N GLY A 75 8.80 -7.28 2.54
CA GLY A 75 9.78 -6.21 2.48
C GLY A 75 9.20 -4.83 2.79
N GLN A 76 10.10 -3.88 3.01
CA GLN A 76 9.77 -2.46 3.10
C GLN A 76 10.95 -1.65 2.57
N SER A 77 10.65 -0.69 1.69
CA SER A 77 11.64 0.23 1.13
C SER A 77 11.08 1.64 1.10
N GLY A 78 11.62 2.51 1.96
CA GLY A 78 11.11 3.87 2.11
C GLY A 78 9.63 3.88 2.52
N ARG A 79 8.77 4.38 1.63
CA ARG A 79 7.31 4.44 1.82
C ARG A 79 6.57 3.24 1.24
N GLN A 80 7.26 2.31 0.60
CA GLN A 80 6.62 1.16 -0.03
C GLN A 80 6.73 -0.05 0.89
N ILE A 81 5.59 -0.75 1.07
CA ILE A 81 5.54 -2.03 1.78
C ILE A 81 5.18 -3.10 0.76
N GLU A 82 5.95 -4.19 0.78
CA GLU A 82 5.74 -5.34 -0.10
C GLU A 82 5.18 -6.52 0.69
N TYR A 83 4.20 -7.18 0.09
CA TYR A 83 3.52 -8.34 0.64
C TYR A 83 3.48 -9.46 -0.39
N LEU A 84 3.50 -10.70 0.09
CA LEU A 84 3.08 -11.87 -0.66
C LEU A 84 1.62 -12.16 -0.35
N GLU A 85 0.79 -12.29 -1.38
CA GLU A 85 -0.62 -12.65 -1.26
C GLU A 85 -0.83 -14.17 -1.30
N GLU A 86 -1.58 -14.68 -0.34
CA GLU A 86 -2.09 -16.05 -0.33
C GLU A 86 -3.62 -16.01 -0.31
N ILE A 87 -4.25 -16.33 -1.45
CA ILE A 87 -5.70 -16.51 -1.55
C ILE A 87 -6.09 -17.82 -0.84
N GLN A 88 -7.08 -17.75 0.03
CA GLN A 88 -7.58 -18.87 0.83
C GLN A 88 -8.99 -19.30 0.39
N ASP A 89 -9.79 -18.36 -0.10
CA ASP A 89 -11.14 -18.58 -0.63
C ASP A 89 -11.23 -18.10 -2.09
N GLY A 90 -12.00 -18.80 -2.94
CA GLY A 90 -12.21 -18.41 -4.34
C GLY A 90 -11.07 -18.83 -5.30
N LEU A 91 -10.32 -19.89 -4.98
CA LEU A 91 -9.18 -20.37 -5.78
C LEU A 91 -9.51 -20.76 -7.23
N SER A 92 -10.79 -21.01 -7.56
CA SER A 92 -11.24 -21.22 -8.94
C SER A 92 -11.27 -19.95 -9.78
N ASP A 93 -11.40 -18.80 -9.11
CA ASP A 93 -11.75 -17.52 -9.74
C ASP A 93 -10.63 -16.48 -9.57
N CYS A 94 -9.69 -16.71 -8.63
CA CYS A 94 -8.60 -15.80 -8.33
C CYS A 94 -7.22 -16.42 -8.49
N VAL A 95 -6.28 -15.60 -8.98
CA VAL A 95 -4.86 -15.94 -9.03
C VAL A 95 -4.27 -15.75 -7.62
N ALA A 96 -3.56 -16.76 -7.13
CA ALA A 96 -2.86 -16.72 -5.85
C ALA A 96 -1.36 -16.43 -6.02
N LEU A 97 -0.67 -16.12 -4.93
CA LEU A 97 0.80 -15.97 -4.86
C LEU A 97 1.36 -14.77 -5.65
N GLY A 98 0.53 -13.73 -5.82
CA GLY A 98 0.97 -12.45 -6.34
C GLY A 98 1.78 -11.64 -5.33
N THR A 99 2.62 -10.74 -5.83
CA THR A 99 3.26 -9.72 -5.00
C THR A 99 2.41 -8.46 -4.99
N VAL A 100 2.10 -7.97 -3.80
CA VAL A 100 1.38 -6.72 -3.59
C VAL A 100 2.34 -5.67 -3.08
N ARG A 101 2.26 -4.48 -3.67
CA ARG A 101 2.92 -3.28 -3.16
C ARG A 101 1.89 -2.26 -2.71
N LEU A 102 2.04 -1.76 -1.49
CA LEU A 102 1.28 -0.64 -0.96
C LEU A 102 2.17 0.60 -0.84
N GLU A 103 1.67 1.73 -1.30
CA GLU A 103 2.30 3.03 -1.15
C GLU A 103 1.31 4.07 -0.61
N PRO A 104 1.64 4.80 0.48
CA PRO A 104 0.79 5.82 1.06
C PRO A 104 0.78 7.10 0.22
N LEU A 105 -0.43 7.57 -0.11
CA LEU A 105 -0.68 8.86 -0.73
C LEU A 105 -0.79 9.96 0.34
N SER A 106 -0.70 11.23 -0.08
CA SER A 106 -0.71 12.39 0.82
C SER A 106 -2.01 12.57 1.61
N ASN A 107 -3.12 12.04 1.10
CA ASN A 107 -4.45 12.12 1.70
C ASN A 107 -4.78 10.93 2.63
N GLY A 108 -3.81 10.07 2.94
CA GLY A 108 -4.00 8.87 3.76
C GLY A 108 -4.60 7.67 3.02
N ALA A 109 -4.88 7.80 1.71
CA ALA A 109 -5.19 6.67 0.85
C ALA A 109 -3.93 5.84 0.56
N LEU A 110 -4.12 4.61 0.08
CA LEU A 110 -3.05 3.73 -0.36
C LEU A 110 -3.18 3.48 -1.86
N LEU A 111 -2.07 3.62 -2.59
CA LEU A 111 -1.91 3.05 -3.90
C LEU A 111 -1.55 1.57 -3.74
N TYR A 112 -2.39 0.71 -4.30
CA TYR A 112 -2.23 -0.73 -4.36
C TYR A 112 -1.78 -1.13 -5.77
N THR A 113 -0.75 -1.95 -5.86
CA THR A 113 -0.28 -2.55 -7.11
C THR A 113 -0.10 -4.04 -6.90
N TRP A 114 -0.77 -4.85 -7.72
CA TRP A 114 -0.63 -6.30 -7.73
C TRP A 114 0.18 -6.74 -8.94
N MET A 115 1.10 -7.67 -8.71
CA MET A 115 2.04 -8.16 -9.70
C MET A 115 2.05 -9.69 -9.72
N GLU A 116 2.05 -10.24 -10.93
CA GLU A 116 2.29 -11.67 -11.15
C GLU A 116 3.77 -12.04 -10.87
N THR A 117 4.07 -13.32 -10.80
CA THR A 117 5.44 -13.83 -10.82
C THR A 117 5.74 -14.44 -12.19
N PRO A 118 6.73 -13.96 -12.96
CA PRO A 118 7.68 -12.88 -12.66
C PRO A 118 7.01 -11.49 -12.61
N PRO A 119 7.61 -10.52 -11.87
CA PRO A 119 6.97 -9.24 -11.51
C PRO A 119 6.51 -8.46 -12.74
N THR A 120 5.22 -8.57 -13.02
CA THR A 120 4.51 -7.86 -14.10
C THR A 120 3.24 -7.27 -13.50
N VAL A 121 3.05 -5.96 -13.63
CA VAL A 121 1.86 -5.30 -13.08
C VAL A 121 0.62 -5.77 -13.82
N ALA A 122 -0.29 -6.45 -13.12
CA ALA A 122 -1.54 -6.93 -13.69
C ALA A 122 -2.77 -6.19 -13.16
N ALA A 123 -2.68 -5.56 -11.97
CA ALA A 123 -3.76 -4.76 -11.44
C ALA A 123 -3.30 -3.61 -10.55
N ARG A 124 -4.13 -2.57 -10.44
CA ARG A 124 -3.95 -1.44 -9.52
C ARG A 124 -5.25 -1.08 -8.82
N ALA A 125 -5.14 -0.42 -7.67
CA ALA A 125 -6.27 0.14 -6.95
C ALA A 125 -5.85 1.37 -6.15
N VAL A 126 -6.82 2.21 -5.80
CA VAL A 126 -6.67 3.14 -4.68
C VAL A 126 -7.61 2.75 -3.56
N LEU A 127 -7.03 2.60 -2.38
CA LEU A 127 -7.70 2.16 -1.18
C LEU A 127 -7.86 3.35 -0.24
N LEU A 128 -9.10 3.67 0.11
CA LEU A 128 -9.46 4.77 0.99
C LEU A 128 -9.65 4.23 2.41
N PRO A 129 -9.12 4.92 3.45
CA PRO A 129 -9.29 4.47 4.83
C PRO A 129 -10.77 4.49 5.21
N LEU A 130 -11.24 3.39 5.81
CA LEU A 130 -12.56 3.35 6.43
C LEU A 130 -12.50 4.13 7.74
N THR A 131 -13.23 5.24 7.78
CA THR A 131 -13.53 5.97 9.01
C THR A 131 -14.99 5.71 9.39
N GLU A 132 -15.34 5.80 10.68
CA GLU A 132 -16.65 5.39 11.23
C GLU A 132 -17.90 6.00 10.55
N ASP A 133 -17.76 7.00 9.65
CA ASP A 133 -18.87 7.86 9.24
C ASP A 133 -19.10 8.04 7.72
N ARG A 134 -18.95 7.01 6.87
CA ARG A 134 -19.29 7.15 5.42
C ARG A 134 -20.10 6.00 4.80
N LYS A 135 -21.41 6.24 4.76
CA LYS A 135 -22.40 5.68 3.81
C LYS A 135 -21.95 5.91 2.35
N PRO A 136 -22.13 4.98 1.40
CA PRO A 136 -21.58 3.63 1.28
C PRO A 136 -20.65 3.53 0.03
N TYR A 137 -19.95 2.40 -0.14
CA TYR A 137 -19.15 1.93 -1.28
C TYR A 137 -19.37 2.59 -2.68
N MET A 138 -20.62 2.86 -3.09
CA MET A 138 -20.95 3.47 -4.39
C MET A 138 -20.53 4.95 -4.53
N SER A 139 -20.55 5.72 -3.44
CA SER A 139 -20.04 7.09 -3.42
C SER A 139 -18.52 7.10 -3.49
N LEU A 140 -17.88 6.10 -2.85
CA LEU A 140 -16.43 5.89 -2.94
C LEU A 140 -16.06 5.54 -4.38
N LEU A 141 -16.77 4.63 -5.05
CA LEU A 141 -16.53 4.28 -6.45
C LEU A 141 -16.54 5.52 -7.38
N LYS A 142 -17.48 6.44 -7.18
CA LYS A 142 -17.52 7.73 -7.90
C LYS A 142 -16.37 8.67 -7.51
N LEU A 143 -15.94 8.69 -6.25
CA LEU A 143 -14.81 9.50 -5.80
C LEU A 143 -13.47 8.94 -6.29
N THR A 144 -13.25 7.63 -6.22
CA THR A 144 -12.04 6.97 -6.73
C THR A 144 -11.90 7.15 -8.24
N LEU A 145 -13.00 7.23 -8.99
CA LEU A 145 -12.98 7.50 -10.42
C LEU A 145 -12.79 8.99 -10.77
N ASN A 146 -13.11 9.93 -9.86
CA ASN A 146 -13.11 11.37 -10.15
C ASN A 146 -11.97 12.16 -9.47
N GLU A 147 -11.48 11.73 -8.31
CA GLU A 147 -10.46 12.44 -7.50
C GLU A 147 -9.08 11.78 -7.55
N VAL A 148 -9.02 10.45 -7.71
CA VAL A 148 -7.76 9.77 -7.99
C VAL A 148 -7.52 9.93 -9.48
N SER A 149 -6.81 11.00 -9.81
CA SER A 149 -6.41 11.30 -11.17
C SER A 149 -6.01 10.03 -11.92
N LEU A 150 -6.60 9.83 -13.11
CA LEU A 150 -6.16 8.90 -14.14
C LEU A 150 -4.62 8.94 -14.35
N ASP A 151 -3.95 10.03 -13.97
CA ASP A 151 -2.49 10.18 -13.99
C ASP A 151 -1.73 9.14 -13.13
N TYR A 152 -2.31 8.66 -12.02
CA TYR A 152 -1.68 7.59 -11.21
C TYR A 152 -1.91 6.21 -11.79
N MET A 153 -2.91 6.07 -12.66
CA MET A 153 -3.27 4.79 -13.28
C MET A 153 -2.61 4.60 -14.65
N LEU A 154 -2.14 5.67 -15.31
CA LEU A 154 -1.75 5.66 -16.72
C LEU A 154 -0.34 6.21 -16.96
N PRO A 155 0.67 5.33 -17.01
CA PRO A 155 1.63 5.48 -18.11
C PRO A 155 1.65 4.29 -19.09
N GLU A 156 1.15 3.12 -18.67
CA GLU A 156 1.33 1.86 -19.43
C GLU A 156 0.05 1.20 -19.93
N PHE A 157 -1.13 1.71 -19.54
CA PHE A 157 -2.44 1.13 -19.91
C PHE A 157 -3.18 1.89 -21.02
N ILE A 158 -2.53 2.87 -21.66
CA ILE A 158 -2.93 3.40 -22.96
C ILE A 158 -1.80 3.07 -23.95
N ARG A 159 -1.96 1.97 -24.66
CA ARG A 159 -1.38 1.76 -25.99
C ARG A 159 -2.43 1.17 -26.90
#